data_AF-A0A4R0SGE3-F1
#
_entry.id   AF-A0A4R0SGE3-F1
#
_cell.length_a   1.000
_cell.length_b   1.000
_cell.length_c   1.000
_cell.angle_alpha   90.00
_cell.angle_beta   90.00
_cell.angle_gamma   90.00
#
_symmetry.space_group_name_H-M   'P 1'
#
loop_
_entity.id
_entity.type
_entity.pdbx_description
1 polymer ?
#
loop_
_entity_poly.entity_id
_entity_poly.type
_entity_poly.pdbx_seq_one_letter_code
_entity_poly.pdbx_strand_id
1 'polypeptide(L)'
;MNQRITLAKRILALAAIMFCITALAGCEGTPIDSSADKHTEAVTQSECSTYNAQWETCTITMPDSRRVTCIAHNSNAGISCDWAHADGADKGWTE
;
A
#
# COMPACT_ATOMS: atom_id res chain seq x y z
N MET A 1 49.04 17.51 -24.08
CA MET A 1 48.65 16.93 -22.78
C MET A 1 47.21 17.31 -22.39
N ASN A 2 46.82 18.58 -22.56
CA ASN A 2 45.51 19.11 -22.14
C ASN A 2 44.30 18.53 -22.88
N GLN A 3 44.42 18.22 -24.18
CA GLN A 3 43.30 17.67 -24.96
C GLN A 3 42.92 16.24 -24.54
N ARG A 4 43.92 15.42 -24.16
CA ARG A 4 43.70 14.05 -23.65
C ARG A 4 43.05 14.06 -22.26
N ILE A 5 43.43 15.03 -21.42
CA ILE A 5 42.82 15.25 -20.10
C ILE A 5 41.37 15.73 -20.24
N THR A 6 41.08 16.63 -21.19
CA THR A 6 39.72 17.11 -21.47
C THR A 6 38.82 15.99 -22.03
N LEU A 7 39.36 15.13 -22.90
CA LEU A 7 38.64 13.95 -23.42
C LEU A 7 38.35 12.93 -22.31
N ALA A 8 39.34 12.61 -21.46
CA ALA A 8 39.16 11.70 -20.34
C ALA A 8 38.10 12.19 -19.33
N LYS A 9 38.08 13.50 -19.05
CA LYS A 9 37.05 14.11 -18.18
C LYS A 9 35.64 14.01 -18.78
N ARG A 10 35.49 14.21 -20.08
CA ARG A 10 34.19 14.08 -20.78
C ARG A 10 33.69 12.64 -20.77
N ILE A 11 34.59 11.67 -21.00
CA ILE A 11 34.25 10.24 -20.98
C ILE A 11 33.80 9.81 -19.59
N LEU A 12 34.50 10.23 -18.53
CA LEU A 12 34.14 9.89 -17.15
C LEU A 12 32.80 10.50 -16.74
N ALA A 13 32.50 11.74 -17.17
CA ALA A 13 31.22 12.38 -16.91
C ALA A 13 30.05 11.64 -17.58
N LEU A 14 30.22 11.21 -18.83
CA LEU A 14 29.20 10.45 -19.56
C LEU A 14 28.95 9.07 -18.92
N ALA A 15 30.01 8.40 -18.45
CA ALA A 15 29.89 7.12 -17.77
C ALA A 15 29.12 7.22 -16.43
N ALA A 16 29.36 8.27 -15.66
CA ALA A 16 28.64 8.52 -14.41
C ALA A 16 27.13 8.76 -14.63
N ILE A 17 26.77 9.51 -15.68
CA ILE A 17 25.37 9.77 -16.02
C ILE A 17 24.65 8.48 -16.41
N MET A 18 25.27 7.63 -17.24
CA MET A 18 24.68 6.34 -17.64
C MET A 18 24.45 5.42 -16.44
N PHE A 19 25.39 5.36 -15.49
CA PHE A 19 25.24 4.56 -14.28
C PHE A 19 24.07 5.05 -13.40
N CYS A 20 23.89 6.36 -13.25
CA CYS A 20 22.75 6.93 -12.55
C CYS A 20 21.41 6.57 -13.22
N ILE A 21 21.33 6.63 -14.55
CA ILE A 21 20.10 6.27 -15.28
C ILE A 21 19.76 4.78 -15.08
N THR A 22 20.76 3.89 -15.09
CA THR A 22 20.55 2.47 -14.83
C THR A 22 20.18 2.16 -13.38
N ALA A 23 20.68 2.95 -12.42
CA ALA A 23 20.31 2.79 -11.01
C ALA A 23 18.86 3.21 -10.72
N LEU A 24 18.31 4.14 -11.50
CA LEU A 24 16.89 4.56 -11.37
C LEU A 24 15.93 3.67 -12.17
N ALA A 25 16.41 2.80 -13.05
CA ALA A 25 15.59 1.87 -13.83
C ALA A 25 15.21 0.57 -13.07
N GLY A 26 15.64 0.42 -11.81
CA GLY A 26 15.32 -0.73 -10.95
C GLY A 26 13.92 -0.73 -10.32
N CYS A 27 12.98 0.06 -10.84
CA CYS A 27 11.56 -0.12 -10.53
C CYS A 27 10.90 -0.92 -11.66
N GLU A 28 11.37 -2.15 -11.86
CA GLU A 28 10.50 -3.16 -12.44
C GLU A 28 9.40 -3.39 -11.41
N GLY A 29 8.25 -2.75 -11.65
CA GLY A 29 7.05 -3.09 -10.92
C GLY A 29 6.80 -4.57 -11.18
N THR A 30 7.17 -5.41 -10.22
CA THR A 30 6.63 -6.76 -10.14
C THR A 30 5.12 -6.59 -10.29
N PRO A 31 4.48 -7.21 -11.29
CA PRO A 31 3.05 -7.42 -11.21
C PRO A 31 2.88 -8.15 -9.88
N ILE A 32 2.33 -7.45 -8.88
CA ILE A 32 1.85 -8.15 -7.71
C ILE A 32 0.69 -8.93 -8.28
N ASP A 33 0.93 -10.20 -8.56
CA ASP A 33 -0.13 -11.14 -8.81
C ASP A 33 -1.05 -11.03 -7.60
N SER A 34 -2.18 -10.33 -7.75
CA SER A 34 -3.23 -10.20 -6.74
C SER A 34 -3.91 -11.55 -6.42
N SER A 35 -3.26 -12.66 -6.74
CA SER A 35 -3.74 -14.01 -6.52
C SER A 35 -3.19 -14.51 -5.18
N ALA A 36 -4.00 -14.27 -4.16
CA ALA A 36 -3.86 -14.73 -2.79
C ALA A 36 -2.70 -14.10 -2.01
N ASP A 37 -2.99 -12.96 -1.41
CA ASP A 37 -2.42 -12.62 -0.11
C ASP A 37 -2.68 -13.80 0.85
N LYS A 38 -1.69 -14.67 1.01
CA LYS A 38 -1.77 -15.85 1.89
C LYS A 38 -1.75 -15.48 3.38
N HIS A 39 -1.60 -14.20 3.72
CA HIS A 39 -1.60 -13.70 5.08
C HIS A 39 -2.91 -13.04 5.50
N THR A 40 -3.81 -12.74 4.56
CA THR A 40 -5.13 -12.20 4.88
C THR A 40 -6.15 -13.31 4.73
N GLU A 41 -6.44 -14.02 5.82
CA GLU A 41 -7.62 -14.86 5.88
C GLU A 41 -8.83 -14.02 5.46
N ALA A 42 -9.60 -14.55 4.51
CA ALA A 42 -10.73 -13.84 3.94
C ALA A 42 -11.69 -13.43 5.05
N VAL A 43 -12.12 -12.16 5.01
CA VAL A 43 -13.20 -11.63 5.85
C VAL A 43 -14.36 -12.61 5.85
N THR A 44 -14.79 -13.03 7.04
CA THR A 44 -15.80 -14.09 7.17
C THR A 44 -17.19 -13.57 6.85
N GLN A 45 -17.45 -12.28 7.13
CA GLN A 45 -18.72 -11.62 6.81
C GLN A 45 -18.56 -10.09 6.81
N SER A 46 -19.30 -9.40 5.93
CA SER A 46 -19.43 -7.95 5.94
C SER A 46 -20.91 -7.53 5.91
N GLU A 47 -21.28 -6.58 6.76
CA GLU A 47 -22.62 -5.98 6.81
C GLU A 47 -22.50 -4.51 6.48
N CYS A 48 -22.96 -4.09 5.30
CA CYS A 48 -22.79 -2.71 4.80
C CYS A 48 -24.11 -1.95 4.77
N SER A 49 -24.05 -0.67 5.14
CA SER A 49 -25.13 0.29 5.04
C SER A 49 -24.68 1.47 4.18
N THR A 50 -25.46 1.76 3.14
CA THR A 50 -25.15 2.84 2.20
C THR A 50 -25.56 4.17 2.80
N TYR A 51 -24.59 5.08 2.97
CA TYR A 51 -24.86 6.45 3.40
C TYR A 51 -25.29 7.33 2.23
N ASN A 52 -24.57 7.25 1.10
CA ASN A 52 -24.93 7.89 -0.15
C ASN A 52 -24.43 7.06 -1.34
N ALA A 53 -24.68 7.52 -2.56
CA ALA A 53 -24.31 6.78 -3.77
C ALA A 53 -22.83 6.40 -3.84
N GLN A 54 -21.95 7.11 -3.14
CA GLN A 54 -20.49 6.95 -3.19
C GLN A 54 -19.89 6.27 -1.95
N TRP A 55 -20.56 6.37 -0.80
CA TRP A 55 -20.01 5.96 0.50
C TRP A 55 -20.92 4.98 1.22
N GLU A 56 -20.31 3.92 1.73
CA GLU A 56 -20.96 2.92 2.59
C GLU A 56 -20.16 2.73 3.87
N THR A 57 -20.88 2.43 4.95
CA THR A 57 -20.30 2.02 6.22
C THR A 57 -20.51 0.52 6.35
N CYS A 58 -19.42 -0.23 6.50
CA CYS A 58 -19.43 -1.68 6.64
C CYS A 58 -18.95 -2.08 8.04
N THR A 59 -19.62 -3.04 8.66
CA THR A 59 -19.06 -3.78 9.78
C THR A 59 -18.43 -5.05 9.25
N ILE A 60 -17.14 -5.21 9.49
CA ILE A 60 -16.33 -6.34 9.03
C ILE A 60 -16.10 -7.29 10.20
N THR A 61 -16.51 -8.54 10.06
CA THR A 61 -16.22 -9.59 11.05
C THR A 61 -14.97 -10.36 10.62
N MET A 62 -13.93 -10.28 11.44
CA MET A 62 -12.68 -11.00 11.26
C MET A 62 -12.80 -12.48 11.64
N PRO A 63 -11.88 -13.35 11.19
CA PRO A 63 -11.90 -14.78 11.52
C PRO A 63 -11.86 -15.09 13.02
N ASP A 64 -11.23 -14.22 13.80
CA ASP A 64 -11.17 -14.33 15.27
C ASP A 64 -12.39 -13.73 15.98
N SER A 65 -13.50 -13.53 15.26
CA SER A 65 -14.78 -12.95 15.70
C SER A 65 -14.77 -11.47 16.06
N ARG A 66 -13.62 -10.78 15.98
CA ARG A 66 -13.59 -9.34 16.20
C ARG A 66 -14.34 -8.60 15.10
N ARG A 67 -15.10 -7.58 15.48
CA ARG A 67 -15.78 -6.70 14.52
C ARG A 67 -15.04 -5.37 14.46
N VAL A 68 -14.97 -4.81 13.26
CA VAL A 68 -14.40 -3.48 13.01
C VAL A 68 -15.32 -2.70 12.08
N THR A 69 -15.53 -1.42 12.38
CA THR A 69 -16.32 -0.52 11.53
C THR A 69 -15.43 0.12 10.48
N CYS A 70 -15.84 0.08 9.23
CA CYS A 70 -15.12 0.65 8.11
C CYS A 70 -16.01 1.56 7.27
N ILE A 71 -15.42 2.58 6.65
CA ILE A 71 -16.04 3.37 5.59
C ILE A 71 -15.36 3.00 4.27
N ALA A 72 -16.16 2.62 3.28
CA ALA A 72 -15.70 2.27 1.94
C ALA A 72 -16.31 3.20 0.90
N HIS A 73 -15.51 3.49 -0.13
CA HIS A 73 -15.96 4.20 -1.31
C HIS A 73 -16.28 3.22 -2.44
N ASN A 74 -17.45 3.35 -3.06
CA ASN A 74 -17.99 2.43 -4.06
C ASN A 74 -17.14 2.30 -5.35
N SER A 75 -16.22 3.23 -5.60
CA SER A 75 -15.43 3.32 -6.84
C SER A 75 -14.00 2.79 -6.67
N ASN A 76 -13.81 1.77 -5.80
CA ASN A 76 -12.50 1.20 -5.47
C ASN A 76 -11.49 2.24 -4.94
N ALA A 77 -11.95 3.34 -4.35
CA ALA A 77 -11.07 4.43 -3.90
C ALA A 77 -10.41 4.18 -2.53
N GLY A 78 -10.55 2.97 -1.99
CA GLY A 78 -10.00 2.56 -0.70
C GLY A 78 -11.06 2.39 0.38
N ILE A 79 -10.64 1.78 1.48
CA ILE A 79 -11.42 1.54 2.69
C ILE A 79 -10.62 2.04 3.89
N SER A 80 -11.30 2.66 4.85
CA SER A 80 -10.71 3.08 6.12
C SER A 80 -11.47 2.41 7.27
N CYS A 81 -10.76 1.84 8.24
CA CYS A 81 -11.35 1.08 9.34
C CYS A 81 -10.91 1.64 10.71
N ASP A 82 -11.84 1.67 11.65
CA ASP A 82 -11.61 2.11 13.03
C ASP A 82 -11.09 0.96 13.90
N TRP A 83 -9.78 0.77 13.87
CA TRP A 83 -9.12 -0.26 14.67
C TRP A 83 -9.06 0.03 16.17
N ALA A 84 -9.22 1.31 16.57
CA ALA A 84 -9.15 1.70 17.97
C ALA A 84 -10.37 1.18 18.75
N HIS A 85 -11.51 1.06 18.08
CA HIS A 85 -12.76 0.52 18.63
C HIS A 85 -13.11 -0.85 18.04
N ALA A 86 -12.15 -1.57 17.46
CA ALA A 86 -12.36 -2.96 17.10
C ALA A 86 -12.67 -3.76 18.38
N ASP A 87 -13.62 -4.70 18.32
CA ASP A 87 -14.06 -5.45 19.49
C ASP A 87 -12.85 -6.05 20.25
N GLY A 88 -12.71 -5.69 21.53
CA GLY A 88 -11.61 -6.16 22.37
C GLY A 88 -10.33 -5.33 22.37
N ALA A 89 -10.23 -4.28 21.54
CA ALA A 89 -9.13 -3.30 21.63
C ALA A 89 -9.24 -2.41 22.89
N ASP A 90 -10.46 -2.26 23.41
CA ASP A 90 -10.82 -1.53 24.62
C ASP A 90 -10.49 -2.27 25.93
N LYS A 91 -10.23 -3.58 25.88
CA LYS A 91 -9.98 -4.44 27.06
C LYS A 91 -8.66 -4.14 27.80
N GLY A 92 -7.85 -3.20 27.32
CA GLY A 92 -6.60 -2.76 27.96
C GLY A 92 -6.69 -1.41 28.69
N TRP A 93 -7.82 -0.69 28.59
CA TRP A 93 -8.03 0.59 29.28
C TRP A 93 -8.91 0.35 30.51
N THR A 94 -8.38 -0.37 31.49
CA THR A 94 -8.94 -0.31 32.85
C THR A 94 -8.57 1.06 33.43
N GLU A 95 -9.56 1.92 33.67
CA GLU A 95 -9.45 2.98 34.68
C GLU A 95 -9.24 2.38 36.08
#